data_AF-A0A820PH87-F1
#
_entry.id   AF-A0A820PH87-F1
#
_cell.length_a   1.000
_cell.length_b   1.000
_cell.length_c   1.000
_cell.angle_alpha   90.00
_cell.angle_beta   90.00
_cell.angle_gamma   90.00
#
_symmetry.space_group_name_H-M   'P 1'
#
loop_
_entity.id
_entity.type
_entity.pdbx_description
1 polymer ?
#
loop_
_entity_poly.entity_id
_entity_poly.type
_entity_poly.pdbx_seq_one_letter_code
_entity_poly.pdbx_strand_id
1 'polypeptide(L)'
;MHNRTTQSLIRTNNSAEAYHRRIGSIFQCAHPTLWVFLQKLIDEETAIHADIVQIKSGQPPKGNKKNQRFEKRLLHLLSHPHHDILTQIESIAHNISL
;
A
#
# COMPACT_ATOMS: atom_id res chain seq x y z
N MET A 1 -16.53 -11.29 -4.16
CA MET A 1 -15.81 -12.41 -3.50
C MET A 1 -16.69 -13.63 -3.22
N HIS A 2 -17.96 -13.46 -2.78
CA HIS A 2 -18.90 -14.56 -2.51
C HIS A 2 -19.03 -15.59 -3.66
N ASN A 3 -19.27 -15.14 -4.89
CA ASN A 3 -19.45 -16.03 -6.06
C ASN A 3 -18.19 -16.83 -6.46
N ARG A 4 -16.98 -16.39 -6.10
CA ARG A 4 -15.73 -17.14 -6.36
C ARG A 4 -15.50 -18.24 -5.33
N THR A 5 -16.02 -18.05 -4.11
CA THR A 5 -16.02 -19.05 -3.02
C THR A 5 -16.91 -20.24 -3.36
N THR A 6 -18.09 -19.97 -3.91
CA THR A 6 -19.06 -21.00 -4.29
C THR A 6 -18.62 -21.82 -5.51
N GLN A 7 -17.74 -21.25 -6.35
CA GLN A 7 -17.26 -21.86 -7.60
C GLN A 7 -15.89 -22.56 -7.49
N SER A 8 -15.29 -22.64 -6.30
CA SER A 8 -13.99 -23.31 -6.06
C SER A 8 -12.86 -22.89 -7.03
N LEU A 9 -12.88 -21.64 -7.49
CA LEU A 9 -11.88 -21.11 -8.41
C LEU A 9 -10.55 -20.89 -7.67
N ILE A 10 -9.43 -21.05 -8.39
CA ILE A 10 -8.09 -20.77 -7.86
C ILE A 10 -8.07 -19.33 -7.33
N ARG A 11 -7.76 -19.19 -6.05
CA ARG A 11 -7.69 -17.90 -5.38
C ARG A 11 -6.30 -17.31 -5.48
N THR A 12 -6.24 -16.06 -5.93
CA THR A 12 -5.09 -15.19 -5.75
C THR A 12 -5.15 -14.57 -4.36
N ASN A 13 -4.01 -14.41 -3.69
CA ASN A 13 -3.94 -13.69 -2.42
C ASN A 13 -3.85 -12.18 -2.68
N ASN A 14 -4.17 -11.36 -1.67
CA ASN A 14 -4.15 -9.90 -1.78
C ASN A 14 -2.78 -9.36 -2.25
N SER A 15 -1.69 -10.03 -1.88
CA SER A 15 -0.33 -9.66 -2.27
C SER A 15 -0.09 -9.85 -3.77
N ALA A 16 -0.52 -10.98 -4.33
CA ALA A 16 -0.43 -11.27 -5.76
C ALA A 16 -1.27 -10.28 -6.58
N GLU A 17 -2.47 -9.96 -6.11
CA GLU A 17 -3.35 -8.97 -6.76
C GLU A 17 -2.79 -7.55 -6.66
N ALA A 18 -2.17 -7.19 -5.53
CA ALA A 18 -1.49 -5.90 -5.37
C ALA A 18 -0.27 -5.79 -6.29
N TYR A 19 0.53 -6.85 -6.39
CA TYR A 19 1.69 -6.91 -7.27
C TYR A 19 1.28 -6.83 -8.74
N HIS A 20 0.23 -7.56 -9.14
CA HIS A 20 -0.31 -7.47 -10.49
C HIS A 20 -0.73 -6.03 -10.86
N ARG A 21 -1.42 -5.33 -9.94
CA ARG A 21 -1.78 -3.92 -10.13
C ARG A 21 -0.55 -3.01 -10.23
N ARG A 22 0.48 -3.25 -9.42
CA ARG A 22 1.76 -2.53 -9.49
C ARG A 22 2.44 -2.72 -10.85
N ILE A 23 2.60 -3.96 -11.30
CA ILE A 23 3.11 -4.30 -12.63
C ILE A 23 2.32 -3.58 -13.73
N GLY A 24 0.99 -3.64 -13.70
CA GLY A 24 0.15 -2.91 -14.67
C GLY A 24 0.41 -1.40 -14.66
N SER A 25 0.59 -0.82 -13.46
CA SER A 25 0.91 0.60 -13.28
C SER A 25 2.32 1.01 -13.71
N ILE A 26 3.26 0.06 -13.85
CA ILE A 26 4.61 0.30 -14.35
C ILE A 26 4.60 0.30 -15.89
N PHE A 27 3.92 -0.66 -16.49
CA PHE A 27 3.87 -0.76 -17.95
C PHE A 27 3.05 0.37 -18.58
N GLN A 28 1.90 0.75 -18.01
CA GLN A 28 1.01 1.84 -18.47
C GLN A 28 0.70 1.85 -19.99
N CYS A 29 0.85 0.70 -20.66
CA CYS A 29 0.59 0.56 -22.08
C CYS A 29 0.10 -0.86 -22.36
N ALA A 30 -0.76 -1.00 -23.38
CA ALA A 30 -1.31 -2.30 -23.76
C ALA A 30 -0.30 -3.18 -24.51
N HIS A 31 0.58 -2.57 -25.31
CA HIS A 31 1.51 -3.26 -26.20
C HIS A 31 2.89 -2.60 -26.18
N PRO A 32 3.70 -2.79 -25.12
CA PRO A 32 5.09 -2.36 -25.12
C PRO A 32 5.88 -3.14 -26.19
N THR A 33 6.89 -2.50 -26.80
CA THR A 33 7.90 -3.24 -27.54
C THR A 33 8.64 -4.19 -26.60
N LEU A 34 9.19 -5.28 -27.12
CA LEU A 34 9.95 -6.25 -26.31
C LEU A 34 11.06 -5.56 -25.50
N TRP A 35 11.73 -4.57 -26.09
CA TRP A 35 12.78 -3.81 -25.42
C TRP A 35 12.25 -2.99 -24.24
N VAL A 36 11.18 -2.22 -24.44
CA VAL A 36 10.55 -1.44 -23.36
C VAL A 36 10.01 -2.37 -22.27
N PHE A 37 9.48 -3.52 -22.67
CA PHE A 37 9.01 -4.54 -21.74
C PHE A 37 10.14 -5.03 -20.83
N LEU A 38 11.25 -5.46 -21.42
CA LEU A 38 12.41 -5.96 -20.69
C LEU A 38 13.03 -4.89 -19.80
N GLN A 39 13.19 -3.66 -20.30
CA GLN A 39 13.76 -2.56 -19.52
C GLN A 39 12.93 -2.29 -18.26
N LYS A 40 11.61 -2.15 -18.40
CA LYS A 40 10.72 -1.90 -17.26
C LYS A 40 10.73 -3.05 -16.24
N LEU A 41 10.90 -4.29 -16.71
CA LEU A 41 10.99 -5.46 -15.84
C LEU A 41 12.31 -5.49 -15.05
N ILE A 42 13.43 -5.13 -15.70
CA ILE A 42 14.74 -4.99 -15.03
C ILE A 42 14.69 -3.87 -13.99
N ASP A 43 14.08 -2.73 -14.32
CA ASP A 43 13.97 -1.58 -13.41
C ASP A 43 13.15 -1.96 -12.17
N GLU A 44 12.05 -2.68 -12.35
CA GLU A 44 11.21 -3.15 -11.25
C GLU A 44 11.91 -4.19 -10.36
N GLU A 45 12.61 -5.17 -10.96
CA GLU A 45 13.40 -6.15 -10.22
C GLU A 45 14.50 -5.45 -9.41
N THR A 46 15.16 -4.45 -9.99
CA THR A 46 16.18 -3.66 -9.31
C THR A 46 15.61 -2.91 -8.10
N ALA A 47 14.41 -2.33 -8.24
CA ALA A 47 13.73 -1.65 -7.14
C ALA A 47 13.35 -2.62 -6.01
N ILE A 48 12.81 -3.81 -6.34
CA ILE A 48 12.49 -4.85 -5.37
C ILE A 48 13.74 -5.34 -4.65
N HIS A 49 14.82 -5.58 -5.40
CA HIS A 49 16.09 -6.02 -4.82
C HIS A 49 16.66 -4.96 -3.86
N ALA A 50 16.57 -3.68 -4.20
CA ALA A 50 16.97 -2.59 -3.31
C ALA A 50 16.14 -2.59 -2.00
N ASP A 51 14.82 -2.77 -2.09
CA ASP A 51 13.94 -2.88 -0.91
C ASP A 51 14.32 -4.10 -0.05
N ILE A 52 14.63 -5.25 -0.66
CA ILE A 52 15.07 -6.47 0.06
C ILE A 52 16.40 -6.22 0.78
N VAL A 53 17.37 -5.59 0.12
CA VAL A 53 18.66 -5.26 0.74
C VAL A 53 18.44 -4.31 1.92
N GLN A 54 17.63 -3.27 1.74
CA GLN A 54 17.30 -2.31 2.80
C GLN A 54 16.70 -3.04 4.03
N ILE A 55 15.72 -3.93 3.82
CA ILE A 55 15.11 -4.72 4.89
C ILE A 55 16.14 -5.63 5.57
N LYS A 56 16.99 -6.32 4.80
CA LYS A 56 18.06 -7.18 5.33
C LYS A 56 19.08 -6.41 6.16
N SER A 57 19.30 -5.13 5.84
CA SER A 57 20.15 -4.22 6.62
C SER A 57 19.46 -3.67 7.88
N GLY A 58 18.26 -4.14 8.23
CA GLY A 58 17.52 -3.71 9.42
C GLY A 58 16.83 -2.35 9.27
N GLN A 59 16.78 -1.79 8.05
CA GLN A 59 16.04 -0.55 7.81
C GLN A 59 14.55 -0.86 7.66
N PRO A 60 13.65 -0.09 8.29
CA PRO A 60 12.22 -0.32 8.17
C PRO A 60 11.76 -0.06 6.73
N PRO A 61 10.74 -0.79 6.24
CA PRO A 61 10.15 -0.52 4.94
C PRO A 61 9.59 0.91 4.90
N LYS A 62 9.67 1.56 3.74
CA LYS A 62 9.12 2.90 3.56
C LYS A 62 7.60 2.86 3.72
N GLY A 63 7.10 3.33 4.87
CA GLY A 63 5.67 3.46 5.10
C GLY A 63 5.02 4.42 4.11
N ASN A 64 3.75 4.18 3.78
CA ASN A 64 2.97 5.08 2.94
C ASN A 64 2.86 6.45 3.63
N LYS A 65 3.27 7.54 2.96
CA LYS A 65 3.22 8.90 3.50
C LYS A 65 1.80 9.29 3.98
N LYS A 66 0.75 8.82 3.30
CA LYS A 66 -0.65 9.04 3.75
C LYS A 66 -0.87 8.40 5.12
N ASN A 67 -0.49 7.13 5.26
CA ASN A 67 -0.65 6.39 6.52
C ASN A 67 0.18 6.99 7.64
N GLN A 68 1.43 7.40 7.36
CA GLN A 68 2.28 8.08 8.34
C GLN A 68 1.67 9.40 8.82
N ARG A 69 1.05 10.19 7.93
CA ARG A 69 0.36 11.43 8.30
C ARG A 69 -0.87 11.15 9.14
N PHE A 70 -1.66 10.15 8.76
CA PHE A 70 -2.82 9.71 9.53
C PHE A 70 -2.42 9.26 10.94
N GLU A 71 -1.41 8.39 11.04
CA GLU A 71 -0.87 7.89 12.32
C GLU A 71 -0.40 9.05 13.21
N LYS A 72 0.36 10.00 12.66
CA LYS A 72 0.79 11.20 13.40
C LYS A 72 -0.40 12.02 13.94
N ARG A 73 -1.46 12.21 13.15
CA ARG A 73 -2.66 12.92 13.58
C ARG A 73 -3.40 12.18 14.69
N LEU A 74 -3.51 10.85 14.57
CA LEU A 74 -4.13 10.01 15.58
C LEU A 74 -3.35 10.03 16.90
N LEU A 75 -2.03 9.88 16.85
CA LEU A 75 -1.15 9.97 18.02
C LEU A 75 -1.22 11.35 18.67
N HIS A 76 -1.34 12.42 17.88
CA HIS A 76 -1.54 13.77 18.41
C HIS A 76 -2.86 13.90 19.19
N LEU A 77 -3.96 13.36 18.66
CA LEU A 77 -5.26 13.35 19.35
C LEU A 77 -5.27 12.50 20.62
N LEU A 78 -4.50 11.41 20.65
CA LEU A 78 -4.37 10.56 21.83
C LEU A 78 -3.50 11.20 22.92
N SER A 79 -2.48 11.97 22.52
CA SER A 79 -1.59 12.67 23.46
C SER A 79 -2.21 13.97 24.01
N HIS A 80 -3.13 14.58 23.28
CA HIS A 80 -3.80 15.81 23.66
C HIS A 80 -5.33 15.64 23.53
N PRO A 81 -5.95 14.81 24.38
CA PRO A 81 -7.37 14.56 24.30
C PRO A 81 -8.16 15.82 24.60
N HIS A 82 -9.26 16.02 23.88
CA HIS A 82 -10.24 17.04 24.21
C HIS A 82 -10.88 16.74 25.56
N HIS A 83 -11.24 17.79 26.29
CA HIS A 83 -11.93 17.66 27.58
C HIS A 83 -13.34 17.05 27.41
N ASP A 84 -14.01 17.36 26.30
CA ASP A 84 -15.30 16.80 25.96
C ASP A 84 -15.16 15.54 25.09
N ILE A 85 -15.84 14.48 25.53
CA ILE A 85 -15.81 13.16 24.89
C ILE A 85 -16.47 13.19 23.52
N LEU A 86 -17.55 13.98 23.34
CA LEU A 86 -18.23 14.07 22.04
C LEU A 86 -17.32 14.72 21.00
N THR A 87 -16.70 15.84 21.36
CA THR A 87 -15.68 16.52 20.53
C THR A 87 -14.51 15.60 20.19
N GLN A 88 -14.07 14.75 21.14
CA GLN A 88 -13.01 13.77 20.88
C GLN A 88 -13.45 12.72 19.84
N ILE A 89 -14.66 12.18 19.96
CA ILE A 89 -15.19 11.17 19.04
C ILE A 89 -15.40 11.76 17.64
N GLU A 90 -15.92 12.99 17.54
CA GLU A 90 -16.08 13.69 16.27
C GLU A 90 -14.73 13.93 15.59
N SER A 91 -13.72 14.38 16.35
CA SER A 91 -12.36 14.55 15.85
C SER A 91 -11.77 13.24 15.34
N ILE A 92 -11.97 12.12 16.04
CA ILE A 92 -11.52 10.78 15.59
C ILE A 92 -12.25 10.38 14.30
N ALA A 93 -13.58 10.55 14.25
CA ALA A 93 -14.38 10.20 13.09
C ALA A 93 -13.94 10.98 11.83
N HIS A 94 -13.70 12.29 11.98
CA HIS A 94 -13.20 13.12 10.89
C HIS A 94 -11.85 12.62 10.35
N ASN A 95 -10.95 12.18 11.24
CA ASN A 95 -9.64 11.65 10.84
C ASN A 95 -9.73 10.32 10.07
N ILE A 96 -10.73 9.48 10.37
CA ILE A 96 -10.96 8.19 9.69
C ILE A 96 -11.61 8.38 8.31
N SER A 97 -12.43 9.43 8.15
CA SER A 97 -13.17 9.71 6.90
C SER A 97 -12.34 10.34 5.75
N LEU A 98 -11.05 10.63 5.96
CA LEU A 98 -10.12 11.30 5.03
C LEU A 98 -9.08 10.33 4.41
#